data_AF-X6LF11-F1
#
_entry.id   AF-X6LF11-F1
#
_cell.length_a   1.000
_cell.length_b   1.000
_cell.length_c   1.000
_cell.angle_alpha   90.00
_cell.angle_beta   90.00
_cell.angle_gamma   90.00
#
_symmetry.space_group_name_H-M   'P 1'
#
loop_
_entity.id
_entity.type
_entity.pdbx_description
1 polymer ?
#
loop_
_entity_poly.entity_id
_entity_poly.type
_entity_poly.pdbx_seq_one_letter_code
_entity_poly.pdbx_strand_id
1 'polypeptide(L)'
;MNCVPELVLTLVRIILSIQSHLSAFAYVFTKFPDDQKESIHALVDDTYNIIQEEETDEGYKALLADIADQTEYNVLASDLLNDSTKILLKELANAQKFIKDPDKVFHPFLKERSTSAVNLQVEKHKASILHAFKHHHYPIVQIKLDELVDLQSVLKNDTIEITYRDCINQLTHDWNTQINVDKHKFNKCIKEDILAYKQTIDKLKSADPLRRHLYEAICMRPFKNIFEIRSNYKYNCINWRKFELTLLSLNLCIKKFVNYCKKINIKQDLCEKFEKTLEEIDQQL
;
A
#
# COMPACT_ATOMS: atom_id res chain seq x y z
N MET A 1 35.23 23.79 17.94
CA MET A 1 35.43 22.70 16.96
C MET A 1 34.09 22.05 16.58
N ASN A 2 33.07 22.83 16.22
CA ASN A 2 31.70 22.34 15.95
C ASN A 2 31.37 22.21 14.45
N CYS A 3 32.32 22.52 13.58
CA CYS A 3 32.12 22.57 12.13
C CYS A 3 32.17 21.20 11.45
N VAL A 4 32.81 20.19 12.05
CA VAL A 4 32.93 18.85 11.44
C VAL A 4 31.60 18.09 11.46
N PRO A 5 30.83 18.06 12.57
CA PRO A 5 29.51 17.43 12.58
C PRO A 5 28.50 18.10 11.63
N GLU A 6 28.52 19.43 11.55
CA GLU A 6 27.66 20.20 10.65
C GLU A 6 28.02 19.97 9.19
N LEU A 7 29.31 19.85 8.87
CA LEU A 7 29.78 19.52 7.52
C LEU A 7 29.39 18.10 7.11
N VAL A 8 29.53 17.12 8.00
CA VAL A 8 29.11 15.72 7.77
C VAL A 8 27.59 15.63 7.61
N LEU A 9 26.81 16.30 8.46
CA LEU A 9 25.35 16.36 8.33
C LEU A 9 24.91 17.08 7.06
N THR A 10 25.65 18.10 6.62
CA THR A 10 25.39 18.82 5.38
C THR A 10 25.73 17.97 4.16
N LEU A 11 26.82 17.22 4.18
CA LEU A 11 27.14 16.23 3.14
C LEU A 11 26.08 15.13 3.07
N VAL A 12 25.65 14.59 4.22
CA VAL A 12 24.59 13.57 4.28
C VAL A 12 23.23 14.10 3.81
N ARG A 13 22.94 15.40 4.03
CA ARG A 13 21.66 16.03 3.61
C ARG A 13 21.65 16.54 2.17
N ILE A 14 22.78 16.96 1.63
CA ILE A 14 22.91 17.42 0.23
C ILE A 14 22.91 16.23 -0.73
N ILE A 15 23.42 15.09 -0.29
CA ILE A 15 23.42 13.91 -1.15
C ILE A 15 22.05 13.23 -1.10
N LEU A 16 21.13 13.66 -1.97
CA LEU A 16 20.14 12.75 -2.57
C LEU A 16 20.87 11.46 -2.94
N SER A 17 20.32 10.29 -2.59
CA SER A 17 20.93 8.95 -2.72
C SER A 17 22.21 8.98 -3.56
N ILE A 18 23.39 8.90 -2.91
CA ILE A 18 24.72 8.96 -3.54
C ILE A 18 24.74 8.20 -4.88
N GLN A 19 24.02 7.08 -4.91
CA GLN A 19 23.71 6.23 -6.05
C GLN A 19 23.26 6.97 -7.32
N SER A 20 22.38 7.97 -7.21
CA SER A 20 21.83 8.74 -8.34
C SER A 20 22.83 9.74 -8.98
N HIS A 21 23.99 9.94 -8.36
CA HIS A 21 25.00 10.90 -8.82
C HIS A 21 26.43 10.33 -8.90
N LEU A 22 26.66 9.09 -8.45
CA LEU A 22 27.94 8.40 -8.68
C LEU A 22 27.96 7.82 -10.09
N SER A 23 28.80 8.39 -10.95
CA SER A 23 29.11 7.78 -12.25
C SER A 23 30.24 6.74 -12.17
N ALA A 24 31.05 6.78 -11.10
CA ALA A 24 32.11 5.81 -10.85
C ALA A 24 32.61 5.87 -9.40
N PHE A 25 33.26 4.80 -8.92
CA PHE A 25 33.99 4.79 -7.65
C PHE A 25 35.20 3.83 -7.71
N ALA A 26 36.08 3.85 -6.71
CA ALA A 26 37.21 2.91 -6.62
C ALA A 26 37.58 2.62 -5.17
N TYR A 27 38.13 1.43 -4.91
CA TYR A 27 38.71 1.07 -3.61
C TYR A 27 40.12 1.62 -3.49
N VAL A 28 40.42 2.32 -2.40
CA VAL A 28 41.74 2.88 -2.14
C VAL A 28 42.29 2.32 -0.83
N PHE A 29 43.43 1.64 -0.89
CA PHE A 29 44.08 0.95 0.21
C PHE A 29 45.19 1.82 0.80
N THR A 30 44.85 2.65 1.79
CA THR A 30 45.76 3.70 2.30
C THR A 30 46.65 3.26 3.48
N LYS A 31 46.52 2.02 3.96
CA LYS A 31 47.17 1.53 5.19
C LYS A 31 48.13 0.36 4.94
N PHE A 32 48.50 0.12 3.70
CA PHE A 32 49.42 -0.95 3.33
C PHE A 32 50.82 -0.37 3.09
N PRO A 33 51.85 -0.89 3.78
CA PRO A 33 53.24 -0.61 3.46
C PRO A 33 53.57 -0.90 1.99
N ASP A 34 54.52 -0.17 1.40
CA ASP A 34 54.92 -0.32 0.00
C ASP A 34 55.31 -1.77 -0.35
N ASP A 35 56.01 -2.45 0.55
CA ASP A 35 56.45 -3.84 0.42
C ASP A 35 55.31 -4.86 0.50
N GLN A 36 54.13 -4.44 0.95
CA GLN A 36 52.94 -5.29 1.07
C GLN A 36 51.92 -5.05 -0.04
N LYS A 37 52.12 -4.06 -0.91
CA LYS A 37 51.16 -3.71 -1.98
C LYS A 37 50.89 -4.87 -2.93
N GLU A 38 51.93 -5.63 -3.27
CA GLU A 38 51.82 -6.82 -4.15
C GLU A 38 51.02 -7.96 -3.51
N SER A 39 50.94 -7.99 -2.17
CA SER A 39 50.21 -9.02 -1.43
C SER A 39 48.74 -8.69 -1.17
N ILE A 40 48.29 -7.47 -1.50
CA ILE A 40 46.91 -7.02 -1.22
C ILE A 40 45.89 -7.92 -1.90
N HIS A 41 46.11 -8.26 -3.17
CA HIS A 41 45.18 -9.13 -3.89
C HIS A 41 45.06 -10.50 -3.21
N ALA A 42 46.20 -11.15 -2.91
CA ALA A 42 46.22 -12.45 -2.23
C ALA A 42 45.50 -12.39 -0.87
N LEU A 43 45.72 -11.33 -0.09
CA LEU A 43 45.05 -11.14 1.20
C LEU A 43 43.52 -11.00 1.05
N VAL A 44 43.07 -10.21 0.07
CA VAL A 44 41.64 -10.00 -0.19
C VAL A 44 41.00 -11.29 -0.69
N ASP A 45 41.65 -12.02 -1.60
CA ASP A 45 41.16 -13.27 -2.14
C ASP A 45 41.07 -14.37 -1.07
N ASP A 46 42.11 -14.53 -0.25
CA ASP A 46 42.08 -15.44 0.90
C ASP A 46 40.93 -15.09 1.87
N THR A 47 40.74 -13.79 2.15
CA THR A 47 39.66 -13.31 3.01
C THR A 47 38.29 -13.63 2.42
N TYR A 48 38.11 -13.41 1.11
CA TYR A 48 36.88 -13.72 0.41
C TYR A 48 36.56 -15.22 0.47
N ASN A 49 37.54 -16.08 0.19
CA ASN A 49 37.40 -17.53 0.19
C ASN A 49 37.04 -18.07 1.59
N ILE A 50 37.63 -17.53 2.66
CA ILE A 50 37.28 -17.88 4.05
C ILE A 50 35.85 -17.46 4.38
N ILE A 51 35.48 -16.22 4.04
CA ILE A 51 34.17 -15.64 4.39
C ILE A 51 33.03 -16.27 3.58
N GLN A 52 33.31 -16.78 2.37
CA GLN A 52 32.29 -17.39 1.51
C GLN A 52 31.51 -18.52 2.20
N GLU A 53 32.21 -19.31 3.02
CA GLU A 53 31.64 -20.45 3.74
C GLU A 53 30.90 -20.05 5.03
N GLU A 54 31.34 -18.98 5.71
CA GLU A 54 30.83 -18.59 7.03
C GLU A 54 29.73 -17.52 6.98
N GLU A 55 29.76 -16.64 5.99
CA GLU A 55 28.82 -15.53 5.86
C GLU A 55 27.53 -15.96 5.16
N THR A 56 26.40 -15.37 5.54
CA THR A 56 25.09 -15.60 4.91
C THR A 56 24.59 -14.38 4.14
N ASP A 57 25.16 -13.20 4.37
CA ASP A 57 24.81 -11.99 3.66
C ASP A 57 25.41 -11.97 2.23
N GLU A 58 24.55 -12.19 1.25
CA GLU A 58 24.91 -12.17 -0.18
C GLU A 58 25.41 -10.80 -0.66
N GLY A 59 24.97 -9.70 -0.06
CA GLY A 59 25.45 -8.36 -0.40
C GLY A 59 26.89 -8.13 0.06
N TYR A 60 27.23 -8.62 1.25
CA TYR A 60 28.60 -8.56 1.77
C TYR A 60 29.54 -9.48 1.00
N LYS A 61 29.09 -10.69 0.63
CA LYS A 61 29.86 -11.58 -0.27
C LYS A 61 30.11 -10.95 -1.63
N ALA A 62 29.08 -10.34 -2.24
CA ALA A 62 29.21 -9.67 -3.53
C ALA A 62 30.20 -8.50 -3.46
N LEU A 63 30.19 -7.73 -2.36
CA LEU A 63 31.15 -6.66 -2.13
C LEU A 63 32.59 -7.20 -2.05
N LEU A 64 32.83 -8.26 -1.28
CA LEU A 64 34.17 -8.85 -1.15
C LEU A 64 34.68 -9.45 -2.46
N ALA A 65 33.79 -10.12 -3.21
CA ALA A 65 34.10 -10.63 -4.55
C ALA A 65 34.53 -9.50 -5.49
N ASP A 66 33.78 -8.39 -5.52
CA ASP A 66 34.13 -7.25 -6.36
C ASP A 66 35.47 -6.62 -5.94
N ILE A 67 35.78 -6.53 -4.64
CA ILE A 67 37.10 -6.05 -4.18
C ILE A 67 38.21 -7.01 -4.64
N ALA A 68 38.00 -8.34 -4.56
CA ALA A 68 38.97 -9.34 -5.04
C ALA A 68 39.23 -9.16 -6.55
N ASP A 69 38.17 -9.08 -7.35
CA ASP A 69 38.24 -8.86 -8.80
C ASP A 69 38.96 -7.55 -9.15
N GLN A 70 38.65 -6.43 -8.46
CA GLN A 70 39.32 -5.15 -8.73
C GLN A 70 40.82 -5.20 -8.40
N THR A 71 41.20 -5.94 -7.36
CA THR A 71 42.60 -6.04 -6.94
C THR A 71 43.46 -6.96 -7.81
N GLU A 72 42.85 -7.86 -8.60
CA GLU A 72 43.55 -8.76 -9.52
C GLU A 72 44.33 -7.98 -10.59
N TYR A 73 43.67 -6.99 -11.21
CA TYR A 73 44.25 -6.26 -12.33
C TYR A 73 45.11 -5.08 -11.89
N ASN A 74 44.66 -4.36 -10.86
CA ASN A 74 45.37 -3.16 -10.41
C ASN A 74 44.90 -2.71 -9.02
N VAL A 75 45.84 -2.67 -8.07
CA VAL A 75 45.59 -2.16 -6.72
C VAL A 75 45.85 -0.66 -6.67
N LEU A 76 44.90 0.10 -6.11
CA LEU A 76 45.10 1.51 -5.75
C LEU A 76 45.53 1.58 -4.28
N ALA A 77 46.83 1.60 -4.03
CA ALA A 77 47.38 1.64 -2.66
C ALA A 77 48.30 2.83 -2.46
N SER A 78 47.83 4.05 -2.69
CA SER A 78 48.68 5.23 -2.54
C SER A 78 48.91 5.57 -1.05
N ASP A 79 50.14 5.95 -0.69
CA ASP A 79 50.49 6.45 0.63
C ASP A 79 50.15 7.94 0.69
N LEU A 80 49.01 8.26 1.30
CA LEU A 80 48.50 9.62 1.39
C LEU A 80 49.44 10.60 2.12
N LEU A 81 50.40 10.10 2.91
CA LEU A 81 51.32 10.92 3.70
C LEU A 81 52.67 11.10 3.00
N ASN A 82 53.17 10.03 2.38
CA ASN A 82 54.54 10.01 1.84
C ASN A 82 54.61 10.16 0.32
N ASP A 83 53.54 9.83 -0.41
CA ASP A 83 53.54 9.99 -1.87
C ASP A 83 53.52 11.48 -2.26
N SER A 84 54.20 11.81 -3.37
CA SER A 84 54.13 13.16 -3.90
C SER A 84 52.70 13.49 -4.35
N THR A 85 52.24 14.71 -4.07
CA THR A 85 50.89 15.17 -4.45
C THR A 85 50.60 14.99 -5.94
N LYS A 86 51.63 15.12 -6.80
CA LYS A 86 51.50 14.92 -8.25
C LYS A 86 51.21 13.47 -8.62
N ILE A 87 51.82 12.51 -7.93
CA ILE A 87 51.58 11.07 -8.14
C ILE A 87 50.17 10.73 -7.66
N LEU A 88 49.81 11.13 -6.43
CA LEU A 88 48.48 10.93 -5.86
C LEU A 88 47.37 11.46 -6.77
N LEU A 89 47.48 12.71 -7.23
CA LEU A 89 46.50 13.30 -8.14
C LEU A 89 46.42 12.56 -9.48
N LYS A 90 47.54 12.06 -10.01
CA LYS A 90 47.55 11.31 -11.27
C LYS A 90 46.87 9.95 -11.13
N GLU A 91 47.05 9.28 -9.99
CA GLU A 91 46.39 8.00 -9.72
C GLU A 91 44.89 8.18 -9.46
N LEU A 92 44.51 9.15 -8.64
CA LEU A 92 43.11 9.46 -8.33
C LEU A 92 42.34 10.09 -9.51
N ALA A 93 43.03 10.72 -10.46
CA ALA A 93 42.40 11.24 -11.68
C ALA A 93 42.24 10.18 -12.77
N ASN A 94 42.82 8.98 -12.61
CA ASN A 94 42.76 7.94 -13.62
C ASN A 94 41.44 7.16 -13.56
N ALA A 95 40.39 7.73 -14.14
CA ALA A 95 39.06 7.14 -14.18
C ALA A 95 38.97 5.80 -14.95
N GLN A 96 40.01 5.38 -15.68
CA GLN A 96 40.05 4.02 -16.25
C GLN A 96 40.14 2.94 -15.16
N LYS A 97 40.63 3.30 -13.96
CA LYS A 97 40.78 2.41 -12.82
C LYS A 97 39.56 2.36 -11.91
N PHE A 98 38.45 3.01 -12.30
CA PHE A 98 37.27 3.15 -11.47
C PHE A 98 36.16 2.23 -11.97
N ILE A 99 35.39 1.70 -11.02
CA ILE A 99 34.16 0.96 -11.25
C ILE A 99 33.12 1.94 -11.78
N LYS A 100 32.69 1.77 -13.04
CA LYS A 100 31.82 2.71 -13.77
C LYS A 100 30.33 2.52 -13.52
N ASP A 101 29.95 1.46 -12.80
CA ASP A 101 28.57 1.10 -12.54
C ASP A 101 28.40 0.75 -11.04
N PRO A 102 28.28 1.77 -10.18
CA PRO A 102 28.23 1.58 -8.73
C PRO A 102 27.05 0.70 -8.27
N ASP A 103 25.96 0.68 -9.02
CA ASP A 103 24.76 -0.12 -8.71
C ASP A 103 25.03 -1.62 -8.75
N LYS A 104 26.03 -2.05 -9.51
CA LYS A 104 26.45 -3.47 -9.55
C LYS A 104 27.20 -3.91 -8.30
N VAL A 105 27.65 -2.97 -7.48
CA VAL A 105 28.52 -3.28 -6.34
C VAL A 105 27.88 -2.92 -5.01
N PHE A 106 27.21 -1.78 -4.95
CA PHE A 106 26.50 -1.37 -3.73
C PHE A 106 25.19 -2.11 -3.60
N HIS A 107 25.26 -3.29 -3.02
CA HIS A 107 24.10 -4.08 -2.64
C HIS A 107 23.76 -3.79 -1.17
N PRO A 108 22.49 -3.58 -0.81
CA PRO A 108 22.09 -3.47 0.58
C PRO A 108 22.49 -4.76 1.32
N PHE A 109 23.32 -4.63 2.36
CA PHE A 109 23.68 -5.73 3.26
C PHE A 109 23.13 -5.48 4.66
N LEU A 110 22.64 -6.54 5.31
CA LEU A 110 22.12 -6.55 6.67
C LEU A 110 23.08 -7.31 7.58
N LYS A 111 23.93 -6.58 8.29
CA LYS A 111 24.66 -7.13 9.44
C LYS A 111 23.68 -7.61 10.51
N GLU A 112 24.05 -8.60 11.30
CA GLU A 112 23.21 -9.20 12.36
C GLU A 112 22.50 -8.18 13.28
N ARG A 113 23.22 -7.14 13.72
CA ARG A 113 22.63 -6.03 14.51
C ARG A 113 21.58 -5.24 13.74
N SER A 114 21.80 -5.02 12.45
CA SER A 114 20.83 -4.37 11.55
C SER A 114 19.63 -5.28 11.27
N THR A 115 19.83 -6.59 11.14
CA THR A 115 18.76 -7.58 10.97
C THR A 115 17.77 -7.53 12.14
N SER A 116 18.29 -7.47 13.37
CA SER A 116 17.45 -7.34 14.57
C SER A 116 16.60 -6.06 14.56
N ALA A 117 17.18 -4.93 14.13
CA ALA A 117 16.46 -3.66 14.03
C ALA A 117 15.40 -3.68 12.93
N VAL A 118 15.70 -4.29 11.78
CA VAL A 118 14.74 -4.48 10.68
C VAL A 118 13.58 -5.36 11.13
N ASN A 119 13.85 -6.50 11.76
CA ASN A 119 12.82 -7.40 12.26
C ASN A 119 11.91 -6.70 13.28
N LEU A 120 12.48 -5.92 14.20
CA LEU A 120 11.69 -5.13 15.15
C LEU A 120 10.78 -4.12 14.43
N GLN A 121 11.27 -3.49 13.37
CA GLN A 121 10.48 -2.55 12.58
C GLN A 121 9.35 -3.24 11.81
N VAL A 122 9.63 -4.41 11.23
CA VAL A 122 8.66 -5.26 10.53
C VAL A 122 7.54 -5.69 11.48
N GLU A 123 7.88 -6.11 12.70
CA GLU A 123 6.88 -6.45 13.73
C GLU A 123 6.06 -5.24 14.18
N LYS A 124 6.68 -4.05 14.29
CA LYS A 124 5.93 -2.80 14.54
C LYS A 124 4.95 -2.49 13.41
N HIS A 125 5.34 -2.72 12.16
CA HIS A 125 4.45 -2.54 11.01
C HIS A 125 3.30 -3.54 11.05
N LYS A 126 3.56 -4.82 11.31
CA LYS A 126 2.52 -5.84 11.53
C LYS A 126 1.52 -5.42 12.61
N ALA A 127 2.01 -5.04 13.79
CA ALA A 127 1.14 -4.57 14.88
C ALA A 127 0.31 -3.33 14.48
N SER A 128 0.92 -2.38 13.78
CA SER A 128 0.24 -1.18 13.30
C SER A 128 -0.84 -1.49 12.26
N ILE A 129 -0.56 -2.40 11.32
CA ILE A 129 -1.49 -2.90 10.30
C ILE A 129 -2.72 -3.50 10.96
N LEU A 130 -2.52 -4.46 11.88
CA LEU A 130 -3.61 -5.16 12.55
C LEU A 130 -4.45 -4.21 13.41
N HIS A 131 -3.80 -3.28 14.13
CA HIS A 131 -4.49 -2.28 14.93
C HIS A 131 -5.31 -1.32 14.06
N ALA A 132 -4.71 -0.73 13.02
CA ALA A 132 -5.39 0.18 12.12
C ALA A 132 -6.58 -0.50 11.41
N PHE A 133 -6.42 -1.76 11.00
CA PHE A 133 -7.50 -2.51 10.36
C PHE A 133 -8.70 -2.71 11.29
N LYS A 134 -8.46 -3.10 12.54
CA LYS A 134 -9.52 -3.26 13.57
C LYS A 134 -10.32 -1.97 13.78
N HIS A 135 -9.67 -0.82 13.64
CA HIS A 135 -10.29 0.50 13.77
C HIS A 135 -10.76 1.10 12.43
N HIS A 136 -10.78 0.31 11.34
CA HIS A 136 -11.23 0.74 10.01
C HIS A 136 -10.40 1.90 9.42
N HIS A 137 -9.15 2.07 9.87
CA HIS A 137 -8.22 3.07 9.35
C HIS A 137 -7.46 2.52 8.13
N TYR A 138 -8.21 2.17 7.10
CA TYR A 138 -7.69 1.49 5.90
C TYR A 138 -6.57 2.22 5.14
N PRO A 139 -6.52 3.57 5.08
CA PRO A 139 -5.36 4.26 4.50
C PRO A 139 -4.04 3.97 5.24
N ILE A 140 -4.07 3.84 6.57
CA ILE A 140 -2.86 3.53 7.36
C ILE A 140 -2.41 2.09 7.07
N VAL A 141 -3.36 1.16 7.01
CA VAL A 141 -3.10 -0.24 6.65
C VAL A 141 -2.43 -0.31 5.27
N GLN A 142 -2.95 0.41 4.28
CA GLN A 142 -2.35 0.48 2.94
C GLN A 142 -0.92 1.00 3.00
N ILE A 143 -0.69 2.16 3.62
CA ILE A 143 0.65 2.76 3.73
C ILE A 143 1.64 1.77 4.33
N LYS A 144 1.26 1.07 5.40
CA LYS A 144 2.15 0.11 6.08
C LYS A 144 2.40 -1.16 5.27
N LEU A 145 1.43 -1.61 4.47
CA LEU A 145 1.62 -2.72 3.55
C LEU A 145 2.51 -2.34 2.36
N ASP A 146 2.34 -1.14 1.80
CA ASP A 146 3.21 -0.60 0.75
C ASP A 146 4.65 -0.45 1.29
N GLU A 147 4.85 0.09 2.50
CA GLU A 147 6.17 0.18 3.15
C GLU A 147 6.85 -1.19 3.33
N LEU A 148 6.10 -2.27 3.64
CA LEU A 148 6.66 -3.63 3.73
C LEU A 148 7.07 -4.17 2.35
N VAL A 149 6.31 -3.87 1.31
CA VAL A 149 6.66 -4.26 -0.07
C VAL A 149 7.91 -3.52 -0.54
N ASP A 150 7.98 -2.21 -0.29
CA ASP A 150 9.15 -1.39 -0.62
C ASP A 150 10.39 -1.90 0.12
N LEU A 151 10.25 -2.18 1.43
CA LEU A 151 11.34 -2.73 2.23
C LEU A 151 11.80 -4.10 1.72
N GLN A 152 10.87 -4.98 1.33
CA GLN A 152 11.19 -6.28 0.75
C GLN A 152 11.91 -6.15 -0.60
N SER A 153 11.54 -5.17 -1.42
CA SER A 153 12.19 -4.94 -2.71
C SER A 153 13.67 -4.55 -2.57
N VAL A 154 14.01 -3.85 -1.50
CA VAL A 154 15.38 -3.39 -1.20
C VAL A 154 16.20 -4.48 -0.51
N LEU A 155 15.64 -5.13 0.52
CA LEU A 155 16.40 -6.03 1.39
C LEU A 155 16.30 -7.50 1.02
N LYS A 156 15.30 -7.91 0.21
CA LYS A 156 15.05 -9.29 -0.23
C LYS A 156 15.13 -10.31 0.92
N ASN A 157 14.49 -9.99 2.05
CA ASN A 157 14.59 -10.76 3.28
C ASN A 157 13.34 -11.61 3.51
N ASP A 158 13.51 -12.93 3.70
CA ASP A 158 12.41 -13.88 3.87
C ASP A 158 11.47 -13.53 5.03
N THR A 159 11.98 -12.96 6.11
CA THR A 159 11.16 -12.58 7.27
C THR A 159 10.16 -11.49 6.91
N ILE A 160 10.54 -10.52 6.08
CA ILE A 160 9.66 -9.44 5.63
C ILE A 160 8.56 -10.02 4.74
N GLU A 161 8.92 -10.91 3.81
CA GLU A 161 7.97 -11.57 2.91
C GLU A 161 6.97 -12.45 3.67
N ILE A 162 7.45 -13.24 4.64
CA ILE A 162 6.59 -14.06 5.51
C ILE A 162 5.64 -13.16 6.30
N THR A 163 6.14 -12.11 6.95
CA THR A 163 5.30 -11.20 7.72
C THR A 163 4.27 -10.46 6.86
N TYR A 164 4.64 -10.04 5.65
CA TYR A 164 3.69 -9.47 4.70
C TYR A 164 2.57 -10.47 4.37
N ARG A 165 2.92 -11.71 3.99
CA ARG A 165 1.92 -12.75 3.70
C ARG A 165 1.01 -13.05 4.89
N ASP A 166 1.57 -13.13 6.09
CA ASP A 166 0.80 -13.31 7.32
C ASP A 166 -0.23 -12.20 7.51
N CYS A 167 0.18 -10.95 7.30
CA CYS A 167 -0.75 -9.81 7.34
C CYS A 167 -1.85 -9.98 6.31
N ILE A 168 -1.53 -10.27 5.04
CA ILE A 168 -2.53 -10.45 3.98
C ILE A 168 -3.53 -11.56 4.31
N ASN A 169 -3.05 -12.70 4.79
CA ASN A 169 -3.88 -13.84 5.16
C ASN A 169 -4.83 -13.49 6.32
N GLN A 170 -4.30 -12.85 7.36
CA GLN A 170 -5.09 -12.45 8.52
C GLN A 170 -6.13 -11.38 8.15
N LEU A 171 -5.72 -10.34 7.43
CA LEU A 171 -6.63 -9.29 6.97
C LEU A 171 -7.72 -9.83 6.06
N THR A 172 -7.38 -10.76 5.16
CA THR A 172 -8.36 -11.44 4.30
C THR A 172 -9.38 -12.22 5.11
N HIS A 173 -8.91 -12.98 6.11
CA HIS A 173 -9.78 -13.74 7.01
C HIS A 173 -10.73 -12.83 7.80
N ASP A 174 -10.19 -11.79 8.42
CA ASP A 174 -10.95 -10.84 9.24
C ASP A 174 -11.95 -10.06 8.37
N TRP A 175 -11.54 -9.62 7.18
CA TRP A 175 -12.41 -8.96 6.21
C TRP A 175 -13.58 -9.84 5.79
N ASN A 176 -13.33 -11.09 5.41
CA ASN A 176 -14.37 -12.03 5.01
C ASN A 176 -15.36 -12.30 6.16
N THR A 177 -14.85 -12.41 7.38
CA THR A 177 -15.69 -12.56 8.58
C THR A 177 -16.57 -11.32 8.79
N GLN A 178 -16.00 -10.12 8.69
CA GLN A 178 -16.73 -8.86 8.84
C GLN A 178 -17.79 -8.68 7.75
N ILE A 179 -17.45 -8.98 6.49
CA ILE A 179 -18.39 -8.95 5.35
C ILE A 179 -19.54 -9.91 5.56
N ASN A 180 -19.29 -11.13 6.03
CA ASN A 180 -20.36 -12.11 6.24
C ASN A 180 -21.36 -11.62 7.30
N VAL A 181 -20.86 -11.05 8.40
CA VAL A 181 -21.70 -10.43 9.43
C VAL A 181 -22.51 -9.26 8.85
N ASP A 182 -21.86 -8.36 8.11
CA ASP A 182 -22.52 -7.19 7.54
C ASP A 182 -23.52 -7.58 6.44
N LYS A 183 -23.27 -8.66 5.69
CA LYS A 183 -24.21 -9.25 4.72
C LYS A 183 -25.46 -9.81 5.39
N HIS A 184 -25.32 -10.49 6.53
CA HIS A 184 -26.47 -10.96 7.31
C HIS A 184 -27.31 -9.79 7.83
N LYS A 185 -26.67 -8.72 8.33
CA LYS A 185 -27.37 -7.49 8.73
C LYS A 185 -28.06 -6.83 7.54
N PHE A 186 -27.37 -6.72 6.43
CA PHE A 186 -27.88 -6.14 5.18
C PHE A 186 -29.14 -6.85 4.68
N ASN A 187 -29.14 -8.19 4.64
CA ASN A 187 -30.31 -8.98 4.26
C ASN A 187 -31.52 -8.75 5.19
N LYS A 188 -31.27 -8.40 6.46
CA LYS A 188 -32.32 -7.98 7.40
C LYS A 188 -32.82 -6.56 7.09
N CYS A 189 -31.90 -5.61 6.89
CA CYS A 189 -32.22 -4.19 6.67
C CYS A 189 -32.87 -3.86 5.32
N ILE A 190 -32.65 -4.65 4.26
CA ILE A 190 -33.33 -4.47 2.95
C ILE A 190 -34.85 -4.43 3.09
N LYS A 191 -35.41 -5.06 4.13
CA LYS A 191 -36.85 -5.08 4.39
C LYS A 191 -37.36 -3.83 5.13
N GLU A 192 -36.49 -3.04 5.76
CA GLU A 192 -36.90 -2.13 6.85
C GLU A 192 -36.26 -0.72 6.79
N ASP A 193 -35.06 -0.49 6.24
CA ASP A 193 -34.39 0.83 6.33
C ASP A 193 -33.33 1.15 5.24
N ILE A 194 -33.58 2.20 4.45
CA ILE A 194 -32.69 2.74 3.40
C ILE A 194 -31.43 3.41 3.99
N LEU A 195 -31.51 3.97 5.20
CA LEU A 195 -30.37 4.63 5.85
C LEU A 195 -29.32 3.61 6.30
N ALA A 196 -29.75 2.51 6.92
CA ALA A 196 -28.89 1.38 7.28
C ALA A 196 -28.19 0.76 6.05
N TYR A 197 -28.91 0.69 4.91
CA TYR A 197 -28.34 0.29 3.63
C TYR A 197 -27.17 1.20 3.22
N LYS A 198 -27.37 2.53 3.24
CA LYS A 198 -26.33 3.49 2.82
C LYS A 198 -25.08 3.38 3.70
N GLN A 199 -25.26 3.31 5.02
CA GLN A 199 -24.15 3.16 5.98
C GLN A 199 -23.32 1.90 5.72
N THR A 200 -23.99 0.79 5.40
CA THR A 200 -23.32 -0.49 5.09
C THR A 200 -22.48 -0.37 3.82
N ILE A 201 -23.02 0.27 2.78
CA ILE A 201 -22.29 0.50 1.53
C ILE A 201 -21.10 1.44 1.73
N ASP A 202 -21.26 2.53 2.47
CA ASP A 202 -20.20 3.50 2.70
C ASP A 202 -19.06 2.89 3.53
N LYS A 203 -19.38 2.04 4.52
CA LYS A 203 -18.39 1.25 5.27
C LYS A 203 -17.62 0.26 4.39
N LEU A 204 -18.29 -0.35 3.43
CA LEU A 204 -17.62 -1.28 2.52
C LEU A 204 -16.71 -0.54 1.53
N LYS A 205 -17.12 0.63 1.05
CA LYS A 205 -16.31 1.48 0.16
C LYS A 205 -15.07 2.07 0.84
N SER A 206 -15.13 2.32 2.15
CA SER A 206 -13.96 2.89 2.85
C SER A 206 -12.75 1.96 2.81
N ALA A 207 -12.93 0.66 2.54
CA ALA A 207 -11.86 -0.32 2.37
C ALA A 207 -11.26 -0.39 0.95
N ASP A 208 -11.75 0.42 0.00
CA ASP A 208 -11.16 0.53 -1.35
C ASP A 208 -9.62 0.70 -1.38
N PRO A 209 -8.99 1.44 -0.44
CA PRO A 209 -7.52 1.52 -0.34
C PRO A 209 -6.81 0.16 -0.27
N LEU A 210 -7.46 -0.86 0.30
CA LEU A 210 -6.86 -2.19 0.47
C LEU A 210 -6.96 -3.08 -0.77
N ARG A 211 -7.66 -2.63 -1.81
CA ARG A 211 -7.98 -3.44 -2.99
C ARG A 211 -6.74 -3.96 -3.72
N ARG A 212 -5.62 -3.25 -3.67
CA ARG A 212 -4.34 -3.68 -4.26
C ARG A 212 -3.77 -4.91 -3.55
N HIS A 213 -3.92 -4.97 -2.23
CA HIS A 213 -3.33 -6.02 -1.39
C HIS A 213 -4.29 -7.19 -1.14
N LEU A 214 -5.58 -6.89 -1.02
CA LEU A 214 -6.64 -7.86 -0.74
C LEU A 214 -7.53 -8.08 -1.98
N TYR A 215 -6.91 -8.18 -3.16
CA TYR A 215 -7.64 -8.20 -4.42
C TYR A 215 -8.72 -9.28 -4.46
N GLU A 216 -8.40 -10.51 -4.05
CA GLU A 216 -9.37 -11.61 -4.06
C GLU A 216 -10.54 -11.35 -3.10
N ALA A 217 -10.26 -10.84 -1.90
CA ALA A 217 -11.26 -10.61 -0.86
C ALA A 217 -12.20 -9.43 -1.19
N ILE A 218 -11.69 -8.40 -1.86
CA ILE A 218 -12.43 -7.17 -2.16
C ILE A 218 -13.07 -7.22 -3.56
N CYS A 219 -12.43 -7.84 -4.56
CA CYS A 219 -12.95 -7.90 -5.93
C CYS A 219 -13.87 -9.09 -6.22
N MET A 220 -13.79 -10.21 -5.49
CA MET A 220 -14.61 -11.38 -5.80
C MET A 220 -15.94 -11.41 -5.04
N ARG A 221 -16.99 -10.94 -5.74
CA ARG A 221 -18.40 -11.40 -5.67
C ARG A 221 -19.44 -10.66 -4.81
N PRO A 222 -19.22 -10.08 -3.62
CA PRO A 222 -20.34 -9.51 -2.86
C PRO A 222 -20.87 -8.21 -3.48
N PHE A 223 -20.02 -7.39 -4.11
CA PHE A 223 -20.42 -6.07 -4.61
C PHE A 223 -21.21 -6.10 -5.92
N LYS A 224 -20.90 -7.01 -6.84
CA LYS A 224 -21.58 -7.08 -8.15
C LYS A 224 -23.08 -7.36 -7.98
N ASN A 225 -23.43 -8.30 -7.10
CA ASN A 225 -24.82 -8.59 -6.73
C ASN A 225 -25.48 -7.43 -5.96
N ILE A 226 -24.76 -6.75 -5.07
CA ILE A 226 -25.30 -5.60 -4.32
C ILE A 226 -25.61 -4.40 -5.24
N PHE A 227 -24.78 -4.16 -6.26
CA PHE A 227 -25.04 -3.14 -7.28
C PHE A 227 -26.16 -3.54 -8.25
N GLU A 228 -26.28 -4.83 -8.61
CA GLU A 228 -27.44 -5.34 -9.37
C GLU A 228 -28.76 -5.21 -8.57
N ILE A 229 -28.73 -5.47 -7.26
CA ILE A 229 -29.87 -5.23 -6.36
C ILE A 229 -30.24 -3.74 -6.32
N ARG A 230 -29.25 -2.82 -6.33
CA ARG A 230 -29.48 -1.37 -6.42
C ARG A 230 -30.17 -0.97 -7.73
N SER A 231 -29.82 -1.59 -8.85
CA SER A 231 -30.49 -1.36 -10.13
C SER A 231 -31.95 -1.84 -10.11
N ASN A 232 -32.23 -3.00 -9.51
CA ASN A 232 -33.59 -3.51 -9.33
C ASN A 232 -34.43 -2.66 -8.36
N TYR A 233 -33.86 -2.22 -7.23
CA TYR A 233 -34.55 -1.32 -6.30
C TYR A 233 -34.82 0.06 -6.88
N LYS A 234 -33.87 0.63 -7.66
CA LYS A 234 -34.10 1.90 -8.35
C LYS A 234 -35.21 1.77 -9.40
N TYR A 235 -35.30 0.63 -10.09
CA TYR A 235 -36.40 0.32 -11.02
C TYR A 235 -37.75 0.21 -10.30
N ASN A 236 -37.79 -0.46 -9.15
CA ASN A 236 -39.01 -0.60 -8.34
C ASN A 236 -39.44 0.71 -7.67
N CYS A 237 -38.52 1.55 -7.18
CA CYS A 237 -38.86 2.87 -6.65
C CYS A 237 -39.34 3.85 -7.74
N ILE A 238 -38.81 3.76 -8.96
CA ILE A 238 -39.32 4.54 -10.10
C ILE A 238 -40.73 4.08 -10.48
N ASN A 239 -41.00 2.77 -10.51
CA ASN A 239 -42.35 2.24 -10.72
C ASN A 239 -43.30 2.60 -9.58
N TRP A 240 -42.84 2.64 -8.32
CA TRP A 240 -43.65 3.04 -7.18
C TRP A 240 -44.02 4.53 -7.23
N ARG A 241 -43.08 5.42 -7.55
CA ARG A 241 -43.38 6.84 -7.81
C ARG A 241 -44.33 7.02 -8.99
N LYS A 242 -44.18 6.22 -10.05
CA LYS A 242 -45.08 6.25 -11.21
C LYS A 242 -46.49 5.76 -10.82
N PHE A 243 -46.58 4.77 -9.94
CA PHE A 243 -47.83 4.26 -9.38
C PHE A 243 -48.50 5.29 -8.45
N GLU A 244 -47.75 5.93 -7.53
CA GLU A 244 -48.23 7.04 -6.69
C GLU A 244 -48.74 8.21 -7.52
N LEU A 245 -47.98 8.63 -8.55
CA LEU A 245 -48.42 9.71 -9.47
C LEU A 245 -49.68 9.31 -10.25
N THR A 246 -49.81 8.03 -10.62
CA THR A 246 -51.02 7.51 -11.27
C THR A 246 -52.20 7.50 -10.30
N LEU A 247 -52.00 7.08 -9.04
CA LEU A 247 -53.02 7.08 -7.99
C LEU A 247 -53.48 8.50 -7.66
N LEU A 248 -52.55 9.45 -7.51
CA LEU A 248 -52.83 10.87 -7.31
C LEU A 248 -53.65 11.44 -8.49
N SER A 249 -53.28 11.10 -9.73
CA SER A 249 -54.03 11.54 -10.91
C SER A 249 -55.44 10.94 -10.98
N LEU A 250 -55.60 9.68 -10.57
CA LEU A 250 -56.89 8.99 -10.51
C LEU A 250 -57.79 9.61 -9.44
N ASN A 251 -57.24 9.87 -8.26
CA ASN A 251 -57.93 10.53 -7.14
C ASN A 251 -58.40 11.94 -7.55
N LEU A 252 -57.56 12.71 -8.26
CA LEU A 252 -57.94 14.03 -8.77
C LEU A 252 -59.06 13.96 -9.82
N CYS A 253 -59.06 12.95 -10.69
CA CYS A 253 -60.14 12.69 -11.64
C CYS A 253 -61.44 12.29 -10.94
N ILE A 254 -61.37 11.43 -9.92
CA ILE A 254 -62.55 11.02 -9.15
C ILE A 254 -63.13 12.21 -8.38
N LYS A 255 -62.31 13.04 -7.73
CA LYS A 255 -62.75 14.29 -7.07
C LYS A 255 -63.45 15.24 -8.04
N LYS A 256 -62.94 15.38 -9.27
CA LYS A 256 -63.61 16.15 -10.34
C LYS A 256 -64.94 15.53 -10.76
N PHE A 257 -65.00 14.22 -10.90
CA PHE A 257 -66.22 13.49 -11.25
C PHE A 257 -67.29 13.62 -10.16
N VAL A 258 -66.93 13.46 -8.89
CA VAL A 258 -67.85 13.64 -7.75
C VAL A 258 -68.39 15.08 -7.71
N ASN A 259 -67.52 16.09 -7.88
CA ASN A 259 -67.95 17.48 -7.97
C ASN A 259 -68.88 17.74 -9.15
N TYR A 260 -68.65 17.08 -10.28
CA TYR A 260 -69.54 17.16 -11.43
C TYR A 260 -70.90 16.52 -11.12
N CYS A 261 -70.93 15.30 -10.55
CA CYS A 261 -72.16 14.62 -10.13
C CYS A 261 -72.98 15.43 -9.13
N LYS A 262 -72.32 16.10 -8.17
CA LYS A 262 -72.96 17.05 -7.25
C LYS A 262 -73.61 18.23 -7.98
N LYS A 263 -72.91 18.83 -8.96
CA LYS A 263 -73.44 19.96 -9.75
C LYS A 263 -74.68 19.60 -10.56
N ILE A 264 -74.80 18.35 -11.02
CA ILE A 264 -75.95 17.87 -11.81
C ILE A 264 -76.99 17.12 -10.97
N ASN A 265 -76.85 17.12 -9.64
CA ASN A 265 -77.79 16.56 -8.67
C ASN A 265 -78.11 15.06 -8.85
N ILE A 266 -77.11 14.26 -9.26
CA ILE A 266 -77.26 12.81 -9.43
C ILE A 266 -76.87 12.09 -8.14
N LYS A 267 -77.83 11.39 -7.53
CA LYS A 267 -77.65 10.40 -6.44
C LYS A 267 -76.67 10.85 -5.35
N GLN A 268 -77.10 11.81 -4.54
CA GLN A 268 -76.33 12.44 -3.47
C GLN A 268 -75.73 11.44 -2.46
N ASP A 269 -76.48 10.41 -2.06
CA ASP A 269 -76.00 9.33 -1.16
C ASP A 269 -74.83 8.54 -1.77
N LEU A 270 -74.78 8.40 -3.10
CA LEU A 270 -73.66 7.72 -3.75
C LEU A 270 -72.40 8.63 -3.73
N CYS A 271 -72.57 9.93 -3.94
CA CYS A 271 -71.47 10.90 -3.89
C CYS A 271 -70.85 10.98 -2.49
N GLU A 272 -71.67 10.99 -1.44
CA GLU A 272 -71.20 11.00 -0.05
C GLU A 272 -70.43 9.73 0.32
N LYS A 273 -70.90 8.55 -0.14
CA LYS A 273 -70.16 7.28 0.02
C LYS A 273 -68.81 7.31 -0.69
N PHE A 274 -68.76 7.84 -1.92
CA PHE A 274 -67.50 7.98 -2.66
C PHE A 274 -66.53 8.94 -1.98
N GLU A 275 -66.99 10.07 -1.44
CA GLU A 275 -66.11 11.01 -0.71
C GLU A 275 -65.53 10.39 0.55
N LYS A 276 -66.34 9.68 1.33
CA LYS A 276 -65.86 9.00 2.52
C LYS A 276 -64.78 7.96 2.19
N THR A 277 -64.98 7.18 1.12
CA THR A 277 -63.96 6.23 0.66
C THR A 277 -62.70 6.94 0.17
N LEU A 278 -62.81 8.11 -0.47
CA LEU A 278 -61.64 8.89 -0.89
C LEU A 278 -60.87 9.48 0.30
N GLU A 279 -61.56 9.93 1.35
CA GLU A 279 -60.94 10.40 2.59
C GLU A 279 -60.22 9.27 3.34
N GLU A 280 -60.81 8.08 3.37
CA GLU A 280 -60.18 6.89 3.96
C GLU A 280 -58.91 6.48 3.18
N ILE A 281 -58.91 6.60 1.86
CA ILE A 281 -57.73 6.35 1.03
C ILE A 281 -56.66 7.44 1.24
N ASP A 282 -57.04 8.72 1.31
CA ASP A 282 -56.13 9.84 1.56
C ASP A 282 -55.46 9.76 2.95
N GLN A 283 -56.09 9.11 3.93
CA GLN A 283 -55.50 8.88 5.27
C GLN A 283 -54.52 7.69 5.31
N GLN A 284 -54.58 6.79 4.33
CA GLN A 284 -53.74 5.59 4.25
C GLN A 284 -52.52 5.75 3.34
N LEU A 285 -52.51 6.79 2.50
CA LEU A 285 -51.40 7.21 1.64
C LEU A 285 -50.52 8.25 2.35
#